data_AF-A0A954SHP0-F1
#
_entry.id   AF-A0A954SHP0-F1
#
_cell.length_a   1.000
_cell.length_b   1.000
_cell.length_c   1.000
_cell.angle_alpha   90.00
_cell.angle_beta   90.00
_cell.angle_gamma   90.00
#
_symmetry.space_group_name_H-M   'P 1'
#
loop_
_entity.id
_entity.type
_entity.pdbx_description
1 polymer ?
#
loop_
_entity_poly.entity_id
_entity_poly.type
_entity_poly.pdbx_seq_one_letter_code
_entity_poly.pdbx_strand_id
1 'polypeptide(L)'
;MKLAYLVEATALVAAHAKMLVEQSEQISTTSLGDYYIHSRNRFNRWMRDLNDMEKGVRIRDPLHLFGLCPRDPAIQSLTEQILINDLMNRVWTVILTAADRHRQEQRIEPLAHNVFQSHLTVRSMA
;
A
#
# COMPACT_ATOMS: atom_id res chain seq x y z
N MET A 1 -7.99 11.05 4.50
CA MET A 1 -8.65 10.05 3.62
C MET A 1 -9.45 9.11 4.52
N LYS A 2 -10.75 8.88 4.28
CA LYS A 2 -11.48 7.88 5.07
C LYS A 2 -10.95 6.50 4.69
N LEU A 3 -10.34 5.78 5.63
CA LEU A 3 -9.73 4.47 5.36
C LEU A 3 -10.75 3.44 4.84
N ALA A 4 -12.03 3.59 5.20
CA ALA A 4 -13.14 2.82 4.65
C ALA A 4 -13.19 2.83 3.11
N TYR A 5 -12.92 3.96 2.47
CA TYR A 5 -12.93 4.04 1.00
C TYR A 5 -11.86 3.17 0.35
N LEU A 6 -10.71 2.98 1.00
CA LEU A 6 -9.67 2.10 0.49
C LEU A 6 -10.09 0.64 0.60
N VAL A 7 -10.79 0.26 1.67
CA VAL A 7 -11.37 -1.08 1.83
C VAL A 7 -12.43 -1.35 0.76
N GLU A 8 -13.36 -0.41 0.56
CA GLU A 8 -14.40 -0.50 -0.48
C GLU A 8 -13.78 -0.61 -1.88
N ALA A 9 -12.80 0.24 -2.20
CA ALA A 9 -12.08 0.18 -3.46
C ALA A 9 -11.36 -1.18 -3.64
N THR A 10 -10.76 -1.70 -2.57
CA THR A 10 -10.11 -3.02 -2.60
C THR A 10 -11.11 -4.14 -2.89
N ALA A 11 -12.29 -4.09 -2.26
CA ALA A 11 -13.36 -5.05 -2.50
C ALA A 11 -13.84 -5.00 -3.96
N LEU A 12 -14.01 -3.80 -4.52
CA LEU A 12 -14.38 -3.61 -5.93
C LEU A 12 -13.29 -4.16 -6.86
N VAL A 13 -12.02 -3.83 -6.62
CA VAL A 13 -10.90 -4.35 -7.41
C VAL A 13 -10.83 -5.88 -7.36
N ALA A 14 -11.02 -6.48 -6.17
CA ALA A 14 -11.07 -7.93 -6.01
C ALA A 14 -12.25 -8.56 -6.77
N ALA A 15 -13.45 -7.96 -6.67
CA ALA A 15 -14.65 -8.46 -7.34
C ALA A 15 -14.52 -8.41 -8.88
N HIS A 16 -13.78 -7.44 -9.41
CA HIS A 16 -13.53 -7.26 -10.84
C HIS A 16 -12.14 -7.74 -11.29
N ALA A 17 -11.42 -8.50 -10.46
CA ALA A 17 -10.05 -8.95 -10.71
C ALA A 17 -9.88 -9.70 -12.03
N LYS A 18 -10.88 -10.53 -12.40
CA LYS A 18 -10.86 -11.30 -13.65
C LYS A 18 -10.63 -10.41 -14.88
N MET A 19 -11.31 -9.26 -14.95
CA MET A 19 -11.16 -8.31 -16.05
C MET A 19 -9.72 -7.78 -16.13
N LEU A 20 -9.09 -7.51 -14.99
CA LEU A 20 -7.71 -7.01 -14.92
C LEU A 20 -6.66 -8.06 -15.26
N VAL A 21 -6.93 -9.33 -14.93
CA VAL A 21 -6.05 -10.47 -15.22
C VAL A 21 -6.12 -10.84 -16.70
N GLU A 22 -7.33 -10.89 -17.27
CA GLU A 22 -7.59 -11.39 -18.62
C GLU A 22 -7.53 -10.30 -19.70
N GLN A 23 -7.45 -9.01 -19.33
CA GLN A 23 -7.30 -7.94 -20.32
C GLN A 23 -6.11 -8.21 -21.24
N SER A 24 -6.23 -7.87 -22.52
CA SER A 24 -5.16 -8.03 -23.51
C SER A 24 -4.10 -6.92 -23.42
N GLU A 25 -4.52 -5.70 -23.05
CA GLU A 25 -3.62 -4.54 -22.95
C GLU A 25 -2.64 -4.70 -21.79
N GLN A 26 -1.34 -4.55 -22.07
CA GLN A 26 -0.32 -4.62 -21.02
C GLN A 26 -0.36 -3.36 -20.15
N ILE A 27 -0.14 -3.53 -18.84
CA ILE A 27 0.07 -2.37 -17.96
C ILE A 27 1.32 -1.63 -18.42
N SER A 28 1.17 -0.32 -18.65
CA SER A 28 2.27 0.52 -19.14
C SER A 28 3.43 0.53 -18.15
N THR A 29 4.67 0.58 -18.66
CA THR A 29 5.87 0.67 -17.81
C THR A 29 5.87 1.92 -16.94
N THR A 30 5.31 3.03 -17.43
CA THR A 30 5.14 4.27 -16.66
C THR A 30 4.25 4.05 -15.44
N SER A 31 3.08 3.43 -15.62
CA SER A 31 2.16 3.13 -14.52
C SER A 31 2.78 2.18 -13.48
N LEU A 32 3.59 1.21 -13.92
CA LEU A 32 4.34 0.35 -13.02
C LEU A 32 5.42 1.12 -12.23
N GLY A 33 6.10 2.05 -12.90
CA GLY A 33 7.06 2.96 -12.28
C GLY A 33 6.42 3.83 -11.21
N ASP A 34 5.28 4.45 -11.53
CA ASP A 34 4.52 5.28 -10.59
C ASP A 34 4.03 4.46 -9.39
N TYR A 35 3.46 3.27 -9.64
CA TYR A 35 3.08 2.34 -8.58
C TYR A 35 4.24 2.04 -7.63
N TYR A 36 5.41 1.74 -8.18
CA TYR A 36 6.61 1.48 -7.39
C TYR A 36 7.05 2.70 -6.57
N ILE A 37 7.16 3.88 -7.21
CA ILE A 37 7.60 5.12 -6.55
C ILE A 37 6.64 5.49 -5.42
N HIS A 38 5.33 5.48 -5.67
CA HIS A 38 4.34 5.82 -4.65
C HIS A 38 4.34 4.82 -3.48
N SER A 39 4.50 3.53 -3.77
CA SER A 39 4.57 2.49 -2.74
C SER A 39 5.83 2.63 -1.88
N ARG A 40 6.99 2.85 -2.51
CA ARG A 40 8.26 3.06 -1.81
C ARG A 40 8.27 4.33 -0.97
N ASN A 41 7.75 5.44 -1.49
CA ASN A 41 7.66 6.70 -0.74
C ASN A 41 6.78 6.56 0.51
N ARG A 42 5.67 5.82 0.38
CA ARG A 42 4.78 5.52 1.50
C ARG A 42 5.43 4.61 2.54
N PHE A 43 6.10 3.53 2.11
CA PHE A 43 6.91 2.68 3.00
C PHE A 43 7.96 3.47 3.77
N ASN A 44 8.74 4.30 3.06
CA ASN A 44 9.78 5.14 3.68
C ASN A 44 9.21 6.15 4.68
N ARG A 45 7.97 6.61 4.47
CA ARG A 45 7.29 7.48 5.42
C ARG A 45 6.90 6.71 6.68
N TRP A 46 6.19 5.59 6.53
CA TRP A 46 5.77 4.79 7.68
C TRP A 46 6.93 4.24 8.49
N MET A 47 8.02 3.79 7.85
CA MET A 47 9.24 3.41 8.55
C MET A 47 9.79 4.54 9.41
N ARG A 48 9.81 5.79 8.91
CA ARG A 48 10.25 6.94 9.71
C ARG A 48 9.30 7.21 10.87
N ASP A 49 8.00 7.20 10.62
CA ASP A 49 6.99 7.46 11.64
C ASP A 49 7.02 6.41 12.78
N LEU A 50 7.18 5.12 12.43
CA LEU A 50 7.35 4.02 13.40
C LEU A 50 8.64 4.16 14.22
N ASN A 51 9.76 4.48 13.56
CA ASN A 51 11.04 4.71 14.25
C ASN A 51 10.99 5.92 15.19
N ASP A 52 10.29 6.99 14.79
CA ASP A 52 10.10 8.18 15.61
C ASP A 52 9.25 7.85 16.85
N MET A 53 8.18 7.06 16.68
CA MET A 53 7.37 6.55 17.79
C MET A 53 8.17 5.70 18.77
N GLU A 54 8.97 4.75 18.28
CA GLU A 54 9.80 3.88 19.12
C GLU A 54 10.77 4.70 19.99
N LYS A 55 11.28 5.81 19.45
CA LYS A 55 12.18 6.75 20.15
C LYS A 55 11.45 7.76 21.04
N GLY A 56 10.12 7.66 21.18
CA GLY A 56 9.31 8.61 21.95
C GLY A 56 9.22 10.00 21.32
N VAL A 57 9.61 10.15 20.05
CA VAL A 57 9.44 11.39 19.29
C VAL A 57 7.97 11.51 18.91
N ARG A 58 7.33 12.62 19.25
CA ARG A 58 5.95 12.88 18.81
C ARG A 58 5.92 12.94 17.29
N ILE A 59 5.11 12.06 16.67
CA ILE A 59 4.90 12.03 15.22
C ILE A 59 4.46 13.42 14.77
N ARG A 60 5.17 13.98 13.78
CA ARG A 60 4.80 15.21 13.10
C ARG A 60 3.64 14.93 12.14
N ASP A 61 2.45 14.72 12.69
CA ASP A 61 1.25 14.77 11.85
C ASP A 61 1.18 16.18 11.23
N PRO A 62 1.08 16.31 9.89
CA PRO A 62 0.86 17.61 9.26
C PRO A 62 -0.36 18.35 9.84
N LEU A 63 -1.35 17.63 10.38
CA LEU A 63 -2.51 18.21 11.04
C LEU A 63 -2.18 18.85 12.40
N HIS A 64 -1.14 18.37 13.11
CA HIS A 64 -0.64 19.03 14.32
C HIS A 64 -0.03 20.41 14.02
N LEU A 65 0.53 20.63 12.82
CA LEU A 65 1.02 21.96 12.40
C LEU A 65 -0.10 22.99 12.28
N PHE A 66 -1.35 22.54 12.10
CA PHE A 66 -2.54 23.38 12.03
C PHE A 66 -3.32 23.43 13.35
N GLY A 67 -2.74 22.95 14.46
CA GLY A 67 -3.40 22.97 15.78
C GLY A 67 -4.57 21.99 15.93
N LEU A 68 -4.74 21.06 14.98
CA LEU A 68 -5.71 20.00 15.09
C LEU A 68 -5.08 18.85 15.86
N CYS A 69 -5.58 18.60 17.07
CA CYS A 69 -5.25 17.39 17.82
C CYS A 69 -6.08 16.25 17.23
N PRO A 70 -5.47 15.19 16.66
CA PRO A 70 -6.20 14.01 16.24
C PRO A 70 -7.02 13.46 17.40
N ARG A 71 -8.27 13.03 17.13
CA ARG A 71 -9.12 12.39 18.16
C ARG A 71 -8.53 11.09 18.66
N ASP A 72 -7.85 10.36 17.79
CA ASP A 72 -7.27 9.05 18.08
C ASP A 72 -5.75 9.15 18.29
N PRO A 73 -5.14 8.27 19.09
CA PRO A 73 -3.69 8.22 19.24
C PRO A 73 -2.99 8.07 17.89
N ALA A 74 -1.92 8.84 17.67
CA ALA A 74 -1.18 8.82 16.39
C ALA A 74 -0.70 7.40 16.00
N ILE A 75 -0.40 6.57 17.00
CA ILE A 75 -0.08 5.15 16.85
C ILE A 75 -1.23 4.38 16.20
N GLN A 76 -2.44 4.51 16.74
CA GLN A 76 -3.62 3.82 16.23
C GLN A 76 -3.89 4.21 14.77
N SER A 77 -3.85 5.51 14.46
CA SER A 77 -4.02 6.02 13.09
C SER A 77 -2.98 5.47 12.12
N LEU A 78 -1.71 5.34 12.55
CA LEU A 78 -0.64 4.78 11.72
C LEU A 78 -0.82 3.28 11.51
N THR A 79 -1.11 2.52 12.56
CA THR A 79 -1.37 1.07 12.48
C THR A 79 -2.57 0.78 11.58
N GLU A 80 -3.67 1.53 11.71
CA GLU A 80 -4.84 1.40 10.84
C GLU A 80 -4.49 1.67 9.37
N GLN A 81 -3.70 2.71 9.09
CA GLN A 81 -3.22 2.99 7.73
C GLN A 81 -2.41 1.81 7.18
N ILE A 82 -1.48 1.26 7.95
CA ILE A 82 -0.61 0.16 7.54
C ILE A 82 -1.43 -1.11 7.26
N LEU A 83 -2.34 -1.47 8.17
CA LEU A 83 -3.16 -2.68 8.04
C LEU A 83 -4.17 -2.58 6.89
N ILE A 84 -4.82 -1.43 6.70
CA ILE A 84 -5.78 -1.26 5.61
C ILE A 84 -5.09 -1.23 4.26
N ASN A 85 -3.89 -0.66 4.18
CA ASN A 85 -3.08 -0.74 2.96
C ASN A 85 -2.53 -2.15 2.71
N ASP A 86 -2.28 -2.96 3.75
CA ASP A 86 -1.87 -4.37 3.60
C ASP A 86 -2.91 -5.16 2.82
N LEU A 87 -4.19 -4.94 3.12
CA LEU A 87 -5.30 -5.58 2.41
C LEU A 87 -5.26 -5.28 0.91
N MET A 88 -5.19 -4.00 0.54
CA MET A 88 -5.09 -3.61 -0.87
C MET A 88 -3.84 -4.18 -1.53
N ASN A 89 -2.69 -4.11 -0.85
CA ASN A 89 -1.42 -4.56 -1.42
C ASN A 89 -1.44 -6.07 -1.70
N ARG A 90 -2.01 -6.89 -0.82
CA ARG A 90 -2.19 -8.33 -1.06
C ARG A 90 -3.06 -8.62 -2.27
N VAL A 91 -4.23 -7.98 -2.36
CA VAL A 91 -5.16 -8.15 -3.49
C VAL A 91 -4.46 -7.75 -4.79
N TRP A 92 -3.79 -6.60 -4.79
CA TRP A 92 -3.10 -6.10 -5.96
C TRP A 92 -1.94 -7.01 -6.40
N THR A 93 -1.11 -7.48 -5.47
CA THR A 93 -0.03 -8.44 -5.77
C THR A 93 -0.58 -9.71 -6.39
N VAL A 94 -1.66 -10.29 -5.85
CA VAL A 94 -2.29 -11.49 -6.42
C VAL A 94 -2.78 -11.22 -7.85
N ILE A 95 -3.43 -10.07 -8.10
CA ILE A 95 -3.92 -9.70 -9.43
C ILE A 95 -2.75 -9.54 -10.42
N LEU A 96 -1.69 -8.83 -10.04
CA LEU A 96 -0.53 -8.61 -10.91
C LEU A 96 0.20 -9.92 -11.23
N THR A 97 0.38 -10.78 -10.22
CA THR A 97 0.95 -12.13 -10.41
C THR A 97 0.06 -12.98 -11.32
N ALA A 98 -1.26 -12.93 -11.14
CA ALA A 98 -2.19 -13.68 -11.98
C ALA A 98 -2.18 -13.17 -13.44
N ALA A 99 -2.08 -11.86 -13.65
CA ALA A 99 -1.99 -11.25 -14.97
C ALA A 99 -0.72 -11.69 -15.72
N ASP A 100 0.43 -11.69 -15.05
CA ASP A 100 1.69 -12.21 -15.60
C ASP A 100 1.57 -13.69 -15.97
N ARG A 101 1.02 -14.52 -15.07
CA ARG A 101 0.81 -15.95 -15.32
C ARG A 101 -0.15 -16.21 -16.48
N HIS A 102 -1.24 -15.46 -16.58
CA HIS A 102 -2.19 -15.55 -17.69
C HIS A 102 -1.52 -15.27 -19.04
N ARG A 103 -0.54 -14.36 -19.06
CA ARG A 103 0.24 -13.99 -20.27
C ARG A 103 1.48 -14.85 -20.48
N GLN A 104 1.81 -15.74 -19.55
CA GLN A 104 3.06 -16.49 -19.52
C GLN A 104 4.31 -15.59 -19.53
N GLU A 105 4.22 -14.43 -18.86
CA GLU A 105 5.31 -13.47 -18.67
C GLU A 105 5.76 -13.43 -17.20
N GLN A 106 6.93 -12.83 -16.93
CA GLN A 106 7.41 -12.54 -15.56
C GLN A 106 7.88 -11.07 -15.46
N ARG A 107 7.08 -10.15 -16.00
CA ARG A 107 7.43 -8.74 -16.11
C ARG A 107 7.04 -7.93 -14.87
N ILE A 108 5.86 -8.20 -14.32
CA ILE A 108 5.21 -7.40 -13.27
C ILE A 108 5.35 -8.08 -11.90
N GLU A 109 5.28 -9.40 -11.84
CA GLU A 109 5.34 -10.21 -10.62
C GLU A 109 6.56 -9.86 -9.74
N PRO A 110 7.79 -9.72 -10.25
CA PRO A 110 8.95 -9.36 -9.42
C PRO A 110 8.79 -8.00 -8.72
N LEU A 111 8.24 -7.01 -9.42
CA LEU A 111 7.99 -5.66 -8.87
C LEU A 111 6.89 -5.71 -7.82
N ALA A 112 5.77 -6.38 -8.11
CA ALA A 112 4.66 -6.54 -7.18
C ALA A 112 5.11 -7.28 -5.91
N HIS A 113 5.95 -8.30 -6.05
CA HIS A 113 6.52 -9.03 -4.93
C HIS A 113 7.45 -8.15 -4.08
N ASN A 114 8.30 -7.33 -4.72
CA ASN A 114 9.19 -6.41 -4.00
C ASN A 114 8.40 -5.38 -3.16
N VAL A 115 7.33 -4.82 -3.72
CA VAL A 115 6.44 -3.90 -3.00
C VAL A 115 5.72 -4.61 -1.85
N PHE A 116 5.26 -5.84 -2.07
CA PHE A 116 4.62 -6.66 -1.04
C PHE A 116 5.55 -6.94 0.15
N GLN A 117 6.78 -7.39 -0.12
CA GLN A 117 7.78 -7.64 0.93
C GLN A 117 8.10 -6.39 1.73
N SER A 118 8.26 -5.25 1.06
CA SER A 118 8.49 -3.97 1.74
C SER A 118 7.35 -3.64 2.70
N HIS A 119 6.10 -3.88 2.28
CA HIS A 119 4.93 -3.65 3.13
C HIS A 119 4.86 -4.62 4.33
N LEU A 120 5.18 -5.90 4.13
CA LEU A 120 5.23 -6.88 5.22
C LEU A 120 6.21 -6.48 6.31
N THR A 121 7.38 -5.94 5.94
CA THR A 121 8.37 -5.44 6.89
C THR A 121 7.81 -4.31 7.77
N VAL A 122 7.10 -3.34 7.17
CA VAL A 122 6.47 -2.26 7.95
C VAL A 122 5.35 -2.80 8.82
N ARG A 123 4.54 -3.73 8.31
CA ARG A 123 3.47 -4.37 9.10
C ARG A 123 4.00 -5.11 10.32
N SER A 124 5.17 -5.76 10.24
CA SER A 124 5.74 -6.45 11.41
C SER A 124 6.25 -5.51 12.50
N MET A 125 6.43 -4.22 12.18
CA MET A 125 6.91 -3.20 13.10
C MET A 125 5.77 -2.34 13.69
N ALA A 126 4.54 -2.51 13.21
CA ALA A 126 3.36 -1.71 13.58
C ALA A 126 2.44 -2.45 14.54
#